data_AF-A0A940Q9A2-F1
#
_entry.id   AF-A0A940Q9A2-F1
#
_cell.length_a   1.000
_cell.length_b   1.000
_cell.length_c   1.000
_cell.angle_alpha   90.00
_cell.angle_beta   90.00
_cell.angle_gamma   90.00
#
_symmetry.space_group_name_H-M   'P 1'
#
loop_
_entity.id
_entity.type
_entity.pdbx_description
1 polymer ?
#
loop_
_entity_poly.entity_id
_entity_poly.type
_entity_poly.pdbx_seq_one_letter_code
_entity_poly.pdbx_strand_id
1 'polypeptide(L)'
;MTNNQQSVKSALRYGFIGAPFLVFIYECYANVMPAIAIAMAVGGIVFVAVRLCKYELSDGLSAGAFFLVISAGLGLFLEIMLHDRIVAFLEKSSKYFHLDFKETIMFVVQIVLCYVLLFIIIIGKAGVRAAINKIKNNGERSATFIENAFSEDDE
;
A
#
# COMPACT_ATOMS: atom_id res chain seq x y z
N MET A 1 -2.93 -11.00 -22.22
CA MET A 1 -2.44 -9.79 -21.53
C MET A 1 -1.12 -10.13 -20.87
N THR A 2 -0.06 -9.40 -21.18
CA THR A 2 1.24 -9.53 -20.51
C THR A 2 1.10 -9.20 -19.01
N ASN A 3 2.01 -9.73 -18.17
CA ASN A 3 1.95 -9.55 -16.71
C ASN A 3 1.86 -8.06 -16.32
N ASN A 4 2.58 -7.20 -17.06
CA ASN A 4 2.55 -5.74 -16.95
C ASN A 4 1.17 -5.10 -17.23
N GLN A 5 0.41 -5.58 -18.21
CA GLN A 5 -0.92 -5.03 -18.46
C GLN A 5 -1.92 -5.35 -17.33
N GLN A 6 -1.75 -6.51 -16.70
CA GLN A 6 -2.62 -6.93 -15.60
C GLN A 6 -2.32 -6.19 -14.29
N SER A 7 -1.04 -5.90 -14.02
CA SER A 7 -0.62 -5.12 -12.85
C SER A 7 -1.13 -3.68 -12.94
N VAL A 8 -0.96 -3.03 -14.10
CA VAL A 8 -1.45 -1.66 -14.34
C VAL A 8 -2.98 -1.59 -14.28
N LYS A 9 -3.71 -2.54 -14.90
CA LYS A 9 -5.18 -2.57 -14.81
C LYS A 9 -5.68 -2.75 -13.38
N SER A 10 -4.95 -3.49 -12.55
CA SER A 10 -5.30 -3.65 -11.14
C SER A 10 -5.00 -2.38 -10.34
N ALA A 11 -3.85 -1.74 -10.57
CA ALA A 11 -3.52 -0.45 -9.99
C ALA A 11 -4.55 0.64 -10.33
N LEU A 12 -4.99 0.70 -11.59
CA LEU A 12 -6.06 1.59 -12.05
C LEU A 12 -7.34 1.37 -11.24
N ARG A 13 -7.82 0.12 -11.17
CA ARG A 13 -9.05 -0.22 -10.42
C ARG A 13 -8.95 0.21 -8.95
N TYR A 14 -7.86 -0.15 -8.28
CA TYR A 14 -7.67 0.23 -6.88
C TYR A 14 -7.47 1.74 -6.72
N GLY A 15 -6.85 2.42 -7.68
CA GLY A 15 -6.63 3.87 -7.65
C GLY A 15 -7.94 4.65 -7.77
N PHE A 16 -8.82 4.24 -8.69
CA PHE A 16 -10.15 4.82 -8.83
C PHE A 16 -11.03 4.60 -7.60
N ILE A 17 -10.92 3.46 -6.92
CA ILE A 17 -11.62 3.20 -5.66
C ILE A 17 -10.98 3.97 -4.50
N GLY A 18 -9.64 4.05 -4.50
CA GLY A 18 -8.86 4.72 -3.46
C GLY A 18 -9.07 6.22 -3.42
N ALA A 19 -9.36 6.86 -4.56
CA ALA A 19 -9.61 8.30 -4.64
C ALA A 19 -10.81 8.79 -3.78
N PRO A 20 -12.05 8.31 -3.98
CA PRO A 20 -13.16 8.68 -3.11
C PRO A 20 -12.99 8.13 -1.68
N PHE A 21 -12.28 7.01 -1.52
CA PHE A 21 -11.97 6.48 -0.19
C PHE A 21 -11.03 7.42 0.60
N LEU A 22 -10.11 8.11 -0.08
CA LEU A 22 -9.21 9.08 0.55
C LEU A 22 -9.98 10.31 1.05
N VAL A 23 -10.92 10.82 0.26
CA VAL A 23 -11.87 11.89 0.66
C VAL A 23 -12.65 11.45 1.89
N PHE A 24 -13.22 10.24 1.87
CA PHE A 24 -13.93 9.69 3.02
C PHE A 24 -13.06 9.59 4.28
N ILE A 25 -11.80 9.14 4.13
CA ILE A 25 -10.84 9.06 5.25
C ILE A 25 -10.55 10.45 5.81
N TYR A 26 -10.38 11.47 4.96
CA TYR A 26 -10.17 12.85 5.41
C TYR A 26 -11.33 13.34 6.27
N GLU A 27 -12.57 13.11 5.81
CA GLU A 27 -13.76 13.52 6.55
C GLU A 27 -13.94 12.74 7.87
N CYS A 28 -13.60 11.45 7.90
CA CYS A 28 -13.56 10.69 9.15
C CYS A 28 -12.47 11.18 10.11
N TYR A 29 -11.33 11.62 9.58
CA TYR A 29 -10.25 12.18 10.39
C TYR A 29 -10.69 13.50 11.04
N ALA A 30 -11.38 14.35 10.28
CA ALA A 30 -11.91 15.63 10.71
C ALA A 30 -13.04 15.49 11.75
N ASN A 31 -14.03 14.64 11.46
CA ASN A 31 -15.33 14.70 12.11
C ASN A 31 -15.65 13.51 13.04
N VAL A 32 -14.88 12.42 12.97
CA VAL A 32 -15.16 11.20 13.74
C VAL A 32 -14.05 10.92 14.74
N MET A 33 -12.90 10.46 14.26
CA MET A 33 -11.75 10.14 15.11
C MET A 33 -10.50 9.95 14.24
N PRO A 34 -9.41 10.69 14.50
CA PRO A 34 -8.14 10.54 13.77
C PRO A 34 -7.63 9.11 13.72
N ALA A 35 -7.65 8.41 14.86
CA ALA A 35 -7.13 7.04 14.98
C ALA A 35 -7.87 6.05 14.07
N ILE A 36 -9.20 6.14 13.99
CA ILE A 36 -10.02 5.26 13.14
C ILE A 36 -9.74 5.54 11.66
N ALA A 37 -9.68 6.81 11.28
CA ALA A 37 -9.39 7.21 9.91
C ALA A 37 -8.02 6.69 9.43
N ILE A 38 -6.99 6.81 10.27
CA ILE A 38 -5.65 6.27 9.95
C ILE A 38 -5.63 4.75 9.94
N ALA A 39 -6.34 4.07 10.86
CA ALA A 39 -6.46 2.61 10.82
C ALA A 39 -7.11 2.13 9.51
N MET A 40 -8.14 2.84 9.02
CA MET A 40 -8.76 2.58 7.72
C MET A 40 -7.80 2.80 6.55
N ALA A 41 -7.04 3.89 6.57
CA ALA A 41 -6.02 4.19 5.56
C ALA A 41 -4.96 3.08 5.49
N VAL A 42 -4.41 2.68 6.65
CA VAL A 42 -3.42 1.60 6.75
C VAL A 42 -4.00 0.28 6.27
N GLY A 43 -5.21 -0.09 6.71
CA GLY A 43 -5.88 -1.32 6.27
C GLY A 43 -6.10 -1.36 4.76
N GLY A 44 -6.56 -0.25 4.17
CA GLY A 44 -6.76 -0.12 2.72
C GLY A 44 -5.44 -0.24 1.95
N ILE A 45 -4.38 0.43 2.41
CA ILE A 45 -3.06 0.34 1.79
C ILE A 45 -2.47 -1.07 1.89
N VAL A 46 -2.52 -1.69 3.06
CA VAL A 46 -2.03 -3.07 3.26
C VAL A 46 -2.80 -4.03 2.35
N PHE A 47 -4.12 -3.88 2.24
CA PHE A 47 -4.93 -4.68 1.33
C PHE A 47 -4.46 -4.54 -0.13
N VAL A 48 -4.25 -3.31 -0.61
CA VAL A 48 -3.74 -3.07 -1.96
C VAL A 48 -2.32 -3.63 -2.13
N ALA A 49 -1.45 -3.41 -1.15
CA ALA A 49 -0.07 -3.90 -1.14
C ALA A 49 -0.01 -5.42 -1.33
N VAL A 50 -0.77 -6.16 -0.52
CA VAL A 50 -0.85 -7.63 -0.58
C VAL A 50 -1.36 -8.10 -1.95
N ARG A 51 -2.29 -7.37 -2.56
CA ARG A 51 -2.78 -7.69 -3.91
C ARG A 51 -1.71 -7.42 -4.99
N LEU A 52 -0.94 -6.35 -4.86
CA LEU A 52 0.15 -6.02 -5.78
C LEU A 52 1.36 -6.94 -5.60
N CYS A 53 1.57 -7.49 -4.41
CA CYS A 53 2.58 -8.51 -4.15
C CYS A 53 2.37 -9.81 -4.95
N LYS A 54 1.29 -9.98 -5.71
CA LYS A 54 1.14 -11.12 -6.63
C LYS A 54 2.03 -11.00 -7.87
N TYR A 55 2.42 -9.79 -8.23
CA TYR A 55 3.25 -9.52 -9.41
C TYR A 55 4.75 -9.63 -9.10
N GLU A 56 5.57 -9.56 -10.15
CA GLU A 56 7.03 -9.40 -10.03
C GLU A 56 7.36 -8.03 -9.41
N LEU A 57 8.57 -7.88 -8.89
CA LEU A 57 8.95 -6.68 -8.12
C LEU A 57 8.86 -5.41 -8.97
N SER A 58 9.39 -5.42 -10.20
CA SER A 58 9.33 -4.29 -11.15
C SER A 58 7.90 -3.87 -11.44
N ASP A 59 7.04 -4.86 -11.70
CA ASP A 59 5.66 -4.66 -12.11
C ASP A 59 4.81 -4.20 -10.91
N GLY A 60 5.09 -4.75 -9.73
CA GLY A 60 4.44 -4.36 -8.47
C GLY A 60 4.80 -2.93 -8.04
N LEU A 61 6.06 -2.52 -8.17
CA LEU A 61 6.49 -1.14 -7.92
C LEU A 61 5.85 -0.16 -8.89
N SER A 62 5.85 -0.49 -10.19
CA SER A 62 5.20 0.33 -11.21
C SER A 62 3.70 0.47 -10.96
N ALA A 63 3.02 -0.64 -10.66
CA ALA A 63 1.61 -0.64 -10.28
C ALA A 63 1.34 0.17 -9.00
N GLY A 64 2.21 0.08 -8.00
CA GLY A 64 2.12 0.90 -6.78
C GLY A 64 2.23 2.40 -7.07
N ALA A 65 3.14 2.80 -7.95
CA ALA A 65 3.28 4.19 -8.38
C ALA A 65 2.04 4.69 -9.14
N PHE A 66 1.50 3.90 -10.07
CA PHE A 66 0.25 4.24 -10.77
C PHE A 66 -0.93 4.38 -9.80
N PHE A 67 -1.06 3.45 -8.85
CA PHE A 67 -2.08 3.52 -7.81
C PHE A 67 -1.98 4.83 -7.02
N LEU A 68 -0.78 5.21 -6.58
CA LEU A 68 -0.54 6.44 -5.83
C LEU A 68 -0.95 7.67 -6.65
N VAL A 69 -0.44 7.80 -7.88
CA VAL A 69 -0.71 8.97 -8.73
C VAL A 69 -2.21 9.14 -8.97
N ILE A 70 -2.91 8.04 -9.26
CA ILE A 70 -4.35 8.07 -9.55
C ILE A 70 -5.15 8.36 -8.28
N SER A 71 -4.88 7.65 -7.19
CA SER A 71 -5.64 7.82 -5.93
C SER A 71 -5.42 9.20 -5.31
N ALA A 72 -4.18 9.70 -5.27
CA ALA A 72 -3.88 11.02 -4.74
C ALA A 72 -4.36 12.15 -5.67
N GLY A 73 -4.08 12.05 -6.96
CA GLY A 73 -4.47 13.07 -7.94
C GLY A 73 -5.99 13.18 -8.08
N LEU A 74 -6.68 12.06 -8.26
CA LEU A 74 -8.13 12.04 -8.35
C LEU A 74 -8.79 12.31 -6.99
N GLY A 75 -8.18 11.85 -5.89
CA GLY A 75 -8.67 12.14 -4.54
C GLY A 75 -8.69 13.63 -4.24
N LEU A 76 -7.62 14.35 -4.57
CA LEU A 76 -7.55 15.80 -4.44
C LEU A 76 -8.57 16.51 -5.32
N PHE A 77 -8.74 16.05 -6.56
CA PHE A 77 -9.76 16.61 -7.45
C PHE A 77 -11.18 16.40 -6.91
N LEU A 78 -11.47 15.19 -6.39
CA LEU A 78 -12.77 14.87 -5.79
C LEU A 78 -13.02 15.68 -4.51
N GLU A 79 -12.00 15.87 -3.67
CA GLU A 79 -12.09 16.73 -2.49
C GLU A 79 -12.53 18.13 -2.91
N ILE A 80 -11.82 18.79 -3.83
CA ILE A 80 -12.16 20.14 -4.28
C ILE A 80 -13.58 20.23 -4.85
N MET A 81 -14.02 19.22 -5.61
CA MET A 81 -15.33 19.23 -6.27
C MET A 81 -16.49 18.87 -5.32
N LEU A 82 -16.24 18.08 -4.28
CA LEU A 82 -17.28 17.53 -3.41
C LEU A 82 -17.29 18.14 -2.02
N HIS A 83 -16.23 18.84 -1.60
CA HIS A 83 -16.07 19.38 -0.24
C HIS A 83 -17.32 20.16 0.20
N ASP A 84 -17.73 21.18 -0.56
CA ASP A 84 -18.90 22.00 -0.23
C ASP A 84 -20.19 21.18 -0.06
N ARG A 85 -20.35 20.12 -0.86
CA ARG A 85 -21.52 19.24 -0.78
C ARG A 85 -21.46 18.33 0.44
N ILE A 86 -20.27 17.84 0.79
CA ILE A 86 -20.03 17.01 1.97
C ILE A 86 -20.26 17.82 3.23
N VAL A 87 -19.70 19.04 3.29
CA VAL A 87 -19.91 20.00 4.39
C VAL A 87 -21.41 20.30 4.55
N ALA A 88 -22.09 20.72 3.48
CA ALA A 88 -23.53 21.02 3.54
C ALA A 88 -24.38 19.81 3.99
N PHE A 89 -24.00 18.61 3.58
CA PHE A 89 -24.66 17.38 4.01
C PHE A 89 -24.43 17.06 5.49
N LEU A 90 -23.19 17.19 5.95
CA LEU A 90 -22.82 16.93 7.33
C LEU A 90 -23.43 17.98 8.26
N GLU A 91 -23.38 19.26 7.90
CA GLU A 91 -24.00 20.36 8.65
C GLU A 91 -25.51 20.20 8.85
N LYS A 92 -26.20 19.57 7.88
CA LYS A 92 -27.62 19.25 8.02
C LYS A 92 -27.90 18.24 9.14
N SER A 93 -26.92 17.40 9.48
CA SER A 93 -27.08 16.27 10.41
C SER A 93 -26.29 16.43 11.72
N SER A 94 -25.21 17.22 11.72
CA SER A 94 -24.26 17.42 12.83
C SER A 94 -23.47 18.72 12.63
N LYS A 95 -22.77 19.20 13.67
CA LYS A 95 -21.77 20.26 13.50
C LYS A 95 -20.57 19.72 12.70
N TYR A 96 -20.14 20.45 11.68
CA TYR A 96 -18.93 20.15 10.92
C TYR A 96 -17.69 20.73 11.62
N PHE A 97 -16.61 19.96 11.67
CA PHE A 97 -15.33 20.38 12.21
C PHE A 97 -14.31 20.53 11.09
N HIS A 98 -13.86 21.76 10.87
CA HIS A 98 -12.74 22.02 9.99
C HIS A 98 -11.43 21.70 10.72
N LEU A 99 -10.55 20.96 10.06
CA LEU A 99 -9.18 20.80 10.55
C LEU A 99 -8.45 22.14 10.50
N ASP A 100 -7.68 22.40 11.55
CA ASP A 100 -6.71 23.50 11.51
C ASP A 100 -5.54 23.15 10.57
N PHE A 101 -4.82 24.16 10.10
CA PHE A 101 -3.71 24.00 9.15
C PHE A 101 -2.68 22.95 9.62
N LYS A 102 -2.36 22.96 10.92
CA LYS A 102 -1.44 21.98 11.53
C LYS A 102 -1.97 20.55 11.44
N GLU A 103 -3.27 20.36 11.70
CA GLU A 103 -3.89 19.04 11.67
C GLU A 103 -3.99 18.51 10.23
N THR A 104 -4.27 19.39 9.28
CA THR A 104 -4.26 19.08 7.85
C THR A 104 -2.88 18.61 7.38
N ILE A 105 -1.81 19.29 7.80
CA ILE A 105 -0.44 18.84 7.51
C ILE A 105 -0.17 17.47 8.13
N MET A 106 -0.55 17.27 9.40
CA MET A 106 -0.35 15.98 10.06
C MET A 106 -1.08 14.84 9.33
N PHE A 107 -2.32 15.08 8.90
CA PHE A 107 -3.08 14.14 8.09
C PHE A 107 -2.34 13.79 6.79
N VAL A 108 -1.92 14.80 6.02
CA VAL A 108 -1.20 14.59 4.76
C VAL A 108 0.08 13.78 4.97
N VAL A 109 0.87 14.10 6.00
CA VAL A 109 2.08 13.35 6.34
C VAL A 109 1.75 11.89 6.68
N GLN A 110 0.70 11.63 7.45
CA GLN A 110 0.28 10.28 7.79
C GLN A 110 -0.17 9.48 6.55
N ILE A 111 -0.89 10.11 5.62
CA ILE A 111 -1.27 9.48 4.36
C ILE A 111 -0.04 9.20 3.49
N VAL A 112 0.92 10.12 3.40
CA VAL A 112 2.19 9.88 2.69
C VAL A 112 2.94 8.70 3.30
N LEU A 113 3.01 8.60 4.64
CA LEU A 113 3.60 7.45 5.32
C LEU A 113 2.86 6.15 5.02
N CYS A 114 1.54 6.18 4.89
CA CYS A 114 0.77 5.02 4.44
C CYS A 114 1.19 4.61 3.01
N TYR A 115 1.32 5.55 2.07
CA TYR A 115 1.85 5.21 0.74
C TYR A 115 3.30 4.70 0.76
N VAL A 116 4.16 5.19 1.65
CA VAL A 116 5.50 4.61 1.83
C VAL A 116 5.42 3.16 2.32
N LEU A 117 4.50 2.86 3.24
CA LEU A 117 4.25 1.49 3.72
C LEU A 117 3.85 0.54 2.58
N LEU A 118 3.07 0.99 1.59
CA LEU A 118 2.76 0.23 0.37
C LEU A 118 4.04 -0.32 -0.29
N PHE A 119 5.02 0.56 -0.52
CA PHE A 119 6.27 0.20 -1.18
C PHE A 119 7.15 -0.67 -0.29
N ILE A 120 7.18 -0.40 1.02
CA ILE A 120 7.90 -1.25 1.99
C ILE A 120 7.39 -2.69 1.92
N ILE A 121 6.08 -2.91 1.88
CA ILE A 121 5.49 -4.26 1.80
C ILE A 121 5.87 -4.95 0.47
N ILE A 122 5.80 -4.22 -0.64
CA ILE A 122 6.14 -4.75 -1.97
C ILE A 122 7.62 -5.15 -2.04
N ILE A 123 8.54 -4.29 -1.56
CA ILE A 123 9.98 -4.55 -1.52
C ILE A 123 10.30 -5.65 -0.50
N GLY A 124 9.63 -5.64 0.65
CA GLY A 124 9.79 -6.62 1.72
C GLY A 124 9.57 -8.06 1.25
N LYS A 125 8.58 -8.30 0.38
CA LYS A 125 8.38 -9.61 -0.27
C LYS A 125 9.66 -10.09 -0.99
N ALA A 126 10.31 -9.21 -1.75
CA ALA A 126 11.52 -9.58 -2.48
C ALA A 126 12.68 -9.91 -1.53
N GLY A 127 12.84 -9.13 -0.45
CA GLY A 127 13.82 -9.40 0.60
C GLY A 127 13.59 -10.76 1.29
N VAL A 128 12.34 -11.05 1.67
CA VAL A 128 11.96 -12.35 2.28
C VAL A 128 12.24 -13.51 1.33
N ARG A 129 11.87 -13.38 0.04
CA ARG A 129 12.13 -14.42 -0.95
C ARG A 129 13.63 -14.65 -1.16
N ALA A 130 14.43 -13.59 -1.18
CA ALA A 130 15.88 -13.70 -1.29
C ALA A 130 16.50 -14.40 -0.06
N ALA A 131 16.01 -14.09 1.14
CA ALA A 131 16.45 -14.75 2.37
C ALA A 131 16.11 -16.24 2.37
N ILE A 132 14.88 -16.61 1.99
CA ILE A 132 14.46 -18.02 1.88
C ILE A 132 15.33 -18.78 0.88
N ASN A 133 15.56 -18.21 -0.31
CA ASN A 133 16.42 -18.84 -1.32
C ASN A 133 17.86 -19.01 -0.83
N LYS A 134 18.39 -18.04 -0.09
CA LYS A 134 19.74 -18.13 0.49
C LYS A 134 19.83 -19.26 1.52
N ILE A 135 18.84 -19.40 2.40
CA ILE A 135 18.78 -20.48 3.39
C ILE A 135 18.69 -21.84 2.69
N LYS A 136 17.82 -21.97 1.68
CA LYS A 136 17.66 -23.19 0.91
C LYS A 136 18.96 -23.61 0.21
N ASN A 137 19.59 -22.67 -0.51
CA ASN A 137 20.85 -22.94 -1.21
C ASN A 137 21.99 -23.30 -0.25
N ASN A 138 22.04 -22.70 0.94
CA ASN A 138 23.01 -23.07 1.96
C ASN A 138 22.75 -24.48 2.50
N GLY A 139 21.49 -24.86 2.71
CA GLY A 139 21.12 -26.22 3.13
C GLY A 139 21.49 -27.27 2.08
N GLU A 140 21.24 -27.00 0.80
CA GLU A 140 21.65 -27.87 -0.31
C GLU A 140 23.17 -28.03 -0.35
N ARG A 141 23.94 -26.93 -0.24
CA ARG A 141 25.41 -26.99 -0.18
C ARG A 141 25.91 -27.78 1.02
N SER A 142 25.35 -27.56 2.20
CA SER A 142 25.70 -28.31 3.41
C SER A 142 25.43 -29.81 3.26
N ALA A 143 24.33 -30.19 2.60
CA ALA A 143 24.04 -31.59 2.29
C ALA A 143 25.08 -32.19 1.33
N THR A 144 25.46 -31.47 0.28
CA THR A 144 26.50 -31.93 -0.66
C THR A 144 27.88 -32.06 0.01
N PHE A 145 28.23 -31.14 0.93
CA PHE A 145 29.47 -31.26 1.70
C PHE A 145 29.49 -32.48 2.62
N ILE A 146 28.35 -32.80 3.24
CA ILE A 146 28.19 -34.01 4.05
C ILE A 146 28.36 -35.25 3.17
N GLU A 147 27.65 -35.32 2.04
CA GLU A 147 27.73 -36.46 1.12
C GLU A 147 29.16 -36.70 0.61
N ASN A 148 29.86 -35.64 0.20
CA ASN A 148 31.26 -35.74 -0.22
C ASN A 148 32.21 -36.16 0.91
N ALA A 149 31.95 -35.72 2.15
CA ALA A 149 32.78 -36.09 3.30
C ALA A 149 32.61 -37.56 3.72
N PHE A 150 31.47 -38.18 3.42
CA PHE A 150 31.22 -39.60 3.72
C PHE A 150 31.48 -40.54 2.53
N SER A 151 31.68 -40.01 1.32
CA SER A 151 32.06 -40.80 0.15
C SER A 151 33.57 -41.03 0.01
N GLU A 152 34.41 -40.32 0.79
CA GLU A 152 35.87 -40.48 0.77
C GLU A 152 36.40 -41.54 1.75
N ASP A 153 35.53 -42.16 2.57
CA ASP A 153 35.90 -43.15 3.61
C ASP A 153 35.65 -44.63 3.20
N ASP A 154 35.36 -44.92 1.91
CA ASP A 154 35.06 -46.27 1.38
C ASP A 154 36.18 -46.87 0.48
N GLU A 155 37.47 -46.58 0.75
CA GLU A 155 38.66 -47.32 0.24
C GLU A 155 39.52 -47.88 1.39
#